data_AF-A0A839EP47-F1
#
_entry.id   AF-A0A839EP47-F1
#
_cell.length_a   1.000
_cell.length_b   1.000
_cell.length_c   1.000
_cell.angle_alpha   90.00
_cell.angle_beta   90.00
_cell.angle_gamma   90.00
#
_symmetry.space_group_name_H-M   'P 1'
#
loop_
_entity.id
_entity.type
_entity.pdbx_description
1 polymer ?
#
loop_
_entity_poly.entity_id
_entity_poly.type
_entity_poly.pdbx_seq_one_letter_code
_entity_poly.pdbx_strand_id
1 'polypeptide(L)'
;MIYVNAGATRPADIWLDRLNNGGRLILPLTTDLGFTSSTWSNMHLRGAVFLVTRRGEEYHAQWISPVAIFPCEGMRDEESEKALAAAFESGEHKRVTRLYRTDEVPAERCWVRAPGWCLAYA
;
A
#
# COMPACT_ATOMS: atom_id res chain seq x y z
N MET A 1 -3.73 14.09 10.52
CA MET A 1 -3.33 13.67 9.17
C MET A 1 -1.88 13.22 9.24
N ILE A 2 -1.53 12.15 8.56
CA ILE A 2 -0.15 11.67 8.41
C ILE A 2 0.16 11.67 6.92
N TYR A 3 1.29 12.24 6.54
CA TYR A 3 1.76 12.28 5.16
C TYR A 3 3.13 11.61 5.11
N VAL A 4 3.22 10.50 4.39
CA VAL A 4 4.48 9.78 4.17
C VAL A 4 5.01 10.16 2.80
N ASN A 5 6.23 10.69 2.76
CA ASN A 5 6.93 11.08 1.52
C ASN A 5 8.14 10.18 1.26
N ALA A 6 7.94 8.88 1.45
CA ALA A 6 8.92 7.83 1.19
C ALA A 6 8.18 6.51 0.92
N GLY A 7 8.79 5.61 0.15
CA GLY A 7 8.16 4.36 -0.30
C GLY A 7 8.28 3.24 0.71
N ALA A 8 7.16 2.75 1.23
CA ALA A 8 7.11 1.58 2.12
C ALA A 8 6.67 0.32 1.35
N THR A 9 6.99 -0.87 1.86
CA THR A 9 6.44 -2.15 1.33
C THR A 9 5.14 -2.54 2.02
N ARG A 10 4.83 -1.94 3.15
CA ARG A 10 3.63 -2.23 3.94
C ARG A 10 3.12 -0.99 4.69
N PRO A 11 1.84 -0.96 5.08
CA PRO A 11 1.34 -0.01 6.05
C PRO A 11 2.02 -0.24 7.41
N ALA A 12 2.55 0.81 8.04
CA ALA A 12 3.08 0.71 9.39
C ALA A 12 1.95 0.74 10.43
N ASP A 13 1.96 -0.21 11.36
CA ASP A 13 1.01 -0.26 12.48
C ASP A 13 0.99 1.06 13.26
N ILE A 14 2.16 1.59 13.60
CA ILE A 14 2.28 2.84 14.35
C ILE A 14 1.64 4.04 13.63
N TRP A 15 1.63 4.06 12.29
CA TRP A 15 0.96 5.13 11.55
C TRP A 15 -0.55 4.98 11.63
N LEU A 16 -1.06 3.75 11.49
CA LEU A 16 -2.48 3.43 11.57
C LEU A 16 -3.04 3.64 12.99
N ASP A 17 -2.29 3.28 14.02
CA ASP A 17 -2.64 3.43 15.43
C ASP A 17 -2.81 4.89 15.83
N ARG A 18 -2.02 5.78 15.23
CA ARG A 18 -2.01 7.22 15.50
C ARG A 18 -3.06 8.00 14.71
N LEU A 19 -3.84 7.35 13.84
CA LEU A 19 -4.97 7.99 13.19
C LEU A 19 -6.14 8.11 14.16
N ASN A 20 -6.60 9.32 14.43
CA ASN A 20 -7.92 9.54 15.04
C ASN A 20 -9.04 9.03 14.11
N ASN A 21 -10.25 8.84 14.62
CA ASN A 21 -11.41 8.59 13.75
C ASN A 21 -11.59 9.75 12.74
N GLY A 22 -11.79 9.43 11.46
CA GLY A 22 -11.75 10.40 10.35
C GLY A 22 -10.34 10.86 9.95
N GLY A 23 -9.31 10.39 10.66
CA GLY A 23 -7.91 10.64 10.35
C GLY A 23 -7.50 10.01 9.03
N ARG A 24 -6.59 10.70 8.33
CA ARG A 24 -6.12 10.34 6.99
C ARG A 24 -4.62 10.10 6.97
N LEU A 25 -4.20 9.08 6.24
CA LEU A 25 -2.82 8.72 5.92
C LEU A 25 -2.65 8.72 4.40
N ILE A 26 -1.67 9.48 3.90
CA ILE A 26 -1.19 9.35 2.52
C ILE A 26 0.02 8.41 2.55
N LEU A 27 -0.08 7.28 1.86
CA LEU A 27 0.88 6.19 1.93
C LEU A 27 1.34 5.78 0.53
N PRO A 28 2.60 6.08 0.16
CA PRO A 28 3.27 5.46 -0.98
C PRO A 28 3.64 4.01 -0.66
N LEU A 29 3.08 3.06 -1.40
CA LEU A 29 3.50 1.67 -1.41
C LEU A 29 4.30 1.39 -2.69
N THR A 30 5.54 0.93 -2.55
CA THR A 30 6.47 0.76 -3.69
C THR A 30 7.27 -0.53 -3.61
N THR A 31 7.60 -1.07 -4.78
CA THR A 31 8.52 -2.21 -4.96
C THR A 31 9.97 -1.71 -5.04
N ASP A 32 10.96 -2.58 -4.86
CA ASP A 32 12.38 -2.19 -4.98
C ASP A 32 12.72 -1.72 -6.40
N LEU A 33 12.06 -2.30 -7.40
CA LEU A 33 12.23 -1.97 -8.82
C LEU A 33 11.64 -0.60 -9.19
N GLY A 34 10.75 -0.03 -8.36
CA GLY A 34 10.09 1.25 -8.66
C GLY A 34 11.03 2.45 -8.67
N PHE A 35 12.17 2.38 -7.98
CA PHE A 35 13.19 3.43 -7.94
C PHE A 35 14.47 3.02 -8.71
N THR A 36 14.79 1.73 -8.76
CA THR A 36 16.08 1.23 -9.27
C THR A 36 16.06 0.85 -10.75
N SER A 37 14.88 0.67 -11.36
CA SER A 37 14.77 0.25 -12.75
C SER A 37 14.96 1.42 -13.72
N SER A 38 15.84 1.23 -14.72
CA SER A 38 16.02 2.14 -15.85
C SER A 38 14.86 2.12 -16.84
N THR A 39 13.88 1.24 -16.66
CA THR A 39 12.72 1.08 -17.56
C THR A 39 11.55 1.94 -17.09
N TRP A 40 11.61 3.24 -17.40
CA TRP A 40 10.63 4.23 -16.98
C TRP A 40 9.21 3.99 -17.54
N SER A 41 9.07 3.26 -18.65
CA SER A 41 7.77 2.98 -19.29
C SER A 41 6.79 2.22 -18.38
N ASN A 42 7.30 1.38 -17.48
CA ASN A 42 6.48 0.53 -16.61
C ASN A 42 6.46 1.03 -15.15
N MET A 43 6.95 2.24 -14.88
CA MET A 43 7.05 2.81 -13.54
C MET A 43 5.69 2.87 -12.81
N HIS A 44 4.60 3.09 -13.55
CA HIS A 44 3.24 3.10 -13.02
C HIS A 44 2.78 1.75 -12.42
N LEU A 45 3.47 0.66 -12.75
CA LEU A 45 3.24 -0.69 -12.20
C LEU A 45 4.18 -1.01 -11.03
N ARG A 46 4.92 -0.03 -10.50
CA ARG A 46 5.95 -0.31 -9.48
C ARG A 46 5.79 0.47 -8.19
N GLY A 47 4.79 1.35 -8.13
CA GLY A 47 4.39 2.06 -6.94
C GLY A 47 3.06 2.79 -7.07
N ALA A 48 2.33 2.87 -5.96
CA ALA A 48 1.04 3.53 -5.88
C ALA A 48 0.92 4.33 -4.59
N VAL A 49 0.30 5.50 -4.69
CA VAL A 49 -0.10 6.29 -3.53
C VAL A 49 -1.53 5.94 -3.15
N PHE A 50 -1.73 5.56 -1.89
CA PHE A 50 -3.05 5.34 -1.31
C PHE A 50 -3.39 6.42 -0.28
N LEU A 51 -4.64 6.89 -0.32
CA LEU A 51 -5.28 7.59 0.79
C LEU A 51 -5.97 6.54 1.67
N VAL A 52 -5.50 6.38 2.89
CA VAL A 52 -6.14 5.58 3.92
C VAL A 52 -6.88 6.49 4.89
N THR A 53 -8.16 6.23 5.15
CA THR A 53 -9.00 6.97 6.09
C THR A 53 -9.54 6.02 7.16
N ARG A 54 -9.30 6.33 8.43
CA ARG A 54 -9.86 5.58 9.56
C ARG A 54 -11.33 5.94 9.74
N ARG A 55 -12.20 4.93 9.86
CA ARG A 55 -13.62 5.06 10.21
C ARG A 55 -13.95 4.06 11.33
N GLY A 56 -13.94 4.53 12.57
CA GLY A 56 -14.04 3.67 13.75
C GLY A 56 -12.84 2.72 13.83
N GLU A 57 -13.11 1.42 13.72
CA GLU A 57 -12.12 0.35 13.69
C GLU A 57 -11.69 -0.03 12.27
N GLU A 58 -12.39 0.47 11.24
CA GLU A 58 -12.13 0.15 9.85
C GLU A 58 -11.17 1.15 9.20
N TYR A 59 -10.46 0.68 8.16
CA TYR A 59 -9.64 1.52 7.30
C TYR A 59 -10.16 1.44 5.85
N HIS A 60 -10.64 2.56 5.35
CA HIS A 60 -10.94 2.72 3.93
C HIS A 60 -9.67 3.13 3.19
N ALA A 61 -9.42 2.55 2.03
CA ALA A 61 -8.30 2.89 1.16
C ALA A 61 -8.82 3.40 -0.18
N GLN A 62 -8.08 4.29 -0.82
CA GLN A 62 -8.36 4.75 -2.17
C GLN A 62 -7.04 5.01 -2.88
N TRP A 63 -6.89 4.51 -4.11
CA TRP A 63 -5.77 4.87 -4.96
C TRP A 63 -5.83 6.35 -5.38
N ILE A 64 -4.69 7.02 -5.44
CA ILE A 64 -4.57 8.43 -5.84
C ILE A 64 -3.78 8.56 -7.15
N SER A 65 -2.58 7.99 -7.20
CA SER A 65 -1.65 8.18 -8.32
C SER A 65 -0.59 7.06 -8.36
N PRO A 66 0.09 6.86 -9.50
CA PRO A 66 1.35 6.13 -9.48
C PRO A 66 2.43 6.94 -8.75
N VAL A 67 3.52 6.29 -8.32
CA VAL A 67 4.67 6.97 -7.71
C VAL A 67 5.96 6.17 -7.88
N ALA A 68 7.05 6.87 -8.13
CA ALA A 68 8.42 6.41 -7.87
C ALA A 68 9.06 7.39 -6.89
N ILE A 69 9.57 6.88 -5.77
CA ILE A 69 10.08 7.68 -4.67
C ILE A 69 11.15 6.90 -3.90
N PHE A 70 12.01 7.63 -3.20
CA PHE A 70 13.04 7.06 -2.33
C PHE A 70 12.45 6.07 -1.32
N PRO A 71 13.11 4.93 -1.05
CA PRO A 71 12.63 3.96 -0.09
C PRO A 71 12.62 4.54 1.33
N CYS A 72 11.64 4.11 2.12
CA CYS A 72 11.54 4.45 3.53
C CYS A 72 12.36 3.44 4.35
N GLU A 73 13.57 3.83 4.74
CA GLU A 73 14.42 3.00 5.60
C GLU A 73 13.68 2.55 6.86
N GLY A 74 13.77 1.25 7.19
CA GLY A 74 13.05 0.62 8.30
C GLY A 74 11.57 0.30 8.04
N MET A 75 11.02 0.68 6.88
CA MET A 75 9.65 0.36 6.44
C MET A 75 9.61 -0.46 5.14
N ARG A 76 10.65 -1.27 4.96
CA ARG A 76 10.82 -2.24 3.87
C ARG A 76 10.97 -3.63 4.50
N ASP A 77 10.30 -4.62 3.93
CA ASP A 77 10.44 -6.03 4.29
C ASP A 77 10.24 -6.90 3.03
N GLU A 78 10.96 -8.03 2.98
CA GLU A 78 11.02 -8.87 1.78
C GLU A 78 9.70 -9.54 1.42
N GLU A 79 8.89 -9.91 2.41
CA GLU A 79 7.63 -10.62 2.18
C GLU A 79 6.58 -9.69 1.57
N SER A 80 6.44 -8.49 2.13
CA SER A 80 5.54 -7.47 1.59
C SER A 80 6.03 -6.92 0.25
N GLU A 81 7.35 -6.86 0.02
CA GLU A 81 7.93 -6.50 -1.29
C GLU A 81 7.46 -7.49 -2.36
N LYS A 82 7.68 -8.78 -2.15
CA LYS A 82 7.31 -9.85 -3.10
C LYS A 82 5.81 -9.84 -3.38
N ALA A 83 5.00 -9.69 -2.34
CA ALA A 83 3.54 -9.62 -2.45
C ALA A 83 3.09 -8.40 -3.27
N LEU A 84 3.64 -7.22 -2.99
CA LEU A 84 3.34 -6.01 -3.76
C LEU A 84 3.77 -6.15 -5.21
N ALA A 85 4.97 -6.64 -5.47
CA ALA A 85 5.50 -6.83 -6.82
C ALA A 85 4.57 -7.72 -7.66
N ALA A 86 4.15 -8.87 -7.10
CA ALA A 86 3.20 -9.76 -7.75
C ALA A 86 1.82 -9.10 -7.97
N ALA A 87 1.30 -8.39 -6.97
CA ALA A 87 0.00 -7.74 -7.05
C ALA A 87 -0.04 -6.60 -8.07
N PHE A 88 1.07 -5.90 -8.29
CA PHE A 88 1.13 -4.85 -9.31
C PHE A 88 1.02 -5.37 -10.74
N GLU A 89 1.44 -6.61 -11.01
CA GLU A 89 1.32 -7.22 -12.35
C GLU A 89 -0.15 -7.36 -12.79
N SER A 90 -1.11 -7.44 -11.85
CA SER A 90 -2.54 -7.48 -12.19
C SER A 90 -3.09 -6.12 -12.63
N GLY A 91 -2.44 -5.01 -12.28
CA GLY A 91 -2.91 -3.65 -12.57
C GLY A 91 -4.18 -3.23 -11.80
N GLU A 92 -4.67 -4.05 -10.86
CA GLU A 92 -5.97 -3.86 -10.21
C GLU A 92 -5.97 -2.93 -8.99
N HIS A 93 -4.81 -2.36 -8.64
CA HIS A 93 -4.63 -1.43 -7.52
C HIS A 93 -5.64 -0.27 -7.47
N LYS A 94 -6.16 0.16 -8.63
CA LYS A 94 -7.17 1.23 -8.74
C LYS A 94 -8.55 0.84 -8.16
N ARG A 95 -8.82 -0.46 -8.04
CA ARG A 95 -10.10 -1.01 -7.52
C ARG A 95 -10.11 -1.16 -6.00
N VAL A 96 -8.97 -0.94 -5.34
CA VAL A 96 -8.82 -1.08 -3.89
C VAL A 96 -9.69 -0.06 -3.15
N THR A 97 -10.44 -0.54 -2.16
CA THR A 97 -11.35 0.28 -1.34
C THR A 97 -11.10 0.11 0.18
N ARG A 98 -10.38 -0.93 0.59
CA ARG A 98 -10.19 -1.31 2.00
C ARG A 98 -8.74 -1.64 2.31
N LEU A 99 -8.34 -1.34 3.55
CA LEU A 99 -7.14 -1.84 4.19
C LEU A 99 -7.52 -2.66 5.43
N TYR A 100 -7.02 -3.88 5.53
CA TYR A 100 -7.18 -4.78 6.66
C TYR A 100 -5.84 -4.98 7.37
N ARG A 101 -5.86 -5.02 8.71
CA ARG A 101 -4.72 -5.38 9.57
C ARG A 101 -4.73 -6.88 9.90
N THR A 102 -5.02 -7.66 8.87
CA THR A 102 -5.05 -9.12 8.88
C THR A 102 -4.91 -9.59 7.44
N ASP A 103 -4.34 -10.77 7.27
CA ASP A 103 -4.20 -11.49 6.01
C ASP A 103 -5.28 -12.58 5.80
N GLU A 104 -6.29 -12.62 6.67
CA GLU A 104 -7.42 -13.58 6.64
C GLU A 104 -8.58 -13.17 5.70
N VAL A 105 -8.39 -12.16 4.85
CA VAL A 105 -9.40 -11.71 3.88
C VAL A 105 -9.49 -12.69 2.70
N PRO A 106 -10.67 -13.17 2.27
CA PRO A 106 -10.77 -14.12 1.14
C PRO A 106 -10.05 -13.66 -0.13
N ALA A 107 -9.41 -14.60 -0.83
CA ALA A 107 -8.49 -14.31 -1.92
C ALA A 107 -9.18 -13.54 -3.07
N GLU A 108 -10.43 -13.87 -3.37
CA GLU A 108 -11.20 -13.19 -4.44
C GLU A 108 -11.45 -11.70 -4.16
N ARG A 109 -11.35 -11.29 -2.88
CA ARG A 109 -11.54 -9.89 -2.44
C ARG A 109 -10.24 -9.16 -2.19
N CYS A 110 -9.10 -9.84 -2.14
CA CYS A 110 -7.82 -9.24 -1.79
C CYS A 110 -7.02 -8.92 -3.06
N TRP A 111 -6.56 -7.68 -3.19
CA TRP A 111 -5.64 -7.28 -4.25
C TRP A 111 -4.20 -7.66 -3.90
N VAL A 112 -3.76 -7.34 -2.70
CA VAL A 112 -2.45 -7.73 -2.17
C VAL A 112 -2.58 -8.18 -0.73
N ARG A 113 -1.91 -9.31 -0.41
CA ARG A 113 -1.84 -9.90 0.92
C ARG A 113 -0.38 -10.12 1.28
N ALA A 114 0.00 -9.70 2.47
CA ALA A 114 1.25 -10.08 3.12
C ALA A 114 0.99 -10.30 4.62
N PRO A 115 1.93 -10.88 5.39
CA PRO A 115 1.70 -11.20 6.79
C PRO A 115 1.16 -10.01 7.59
N GLY A 116 -0.01 -10.19 8.21
CA GLY A 116 -0.66 -9.18 9.05
C GLY A 116 -1.38 -8.05 8.31
N TRP A 117 -1.46 -8.05 6.97
CA TRP A 117 -2.22 -7.02 6.25
C TRP A 117 -2.71 -7.43 4.85
N CYS A 118 -3.80 -6.80 4.41
CA CYS A 118 -4.31 -6.94 3.05
C CYS A 118 -4.93 -5.62 2.57
N LEU A 119 -4.69 -5.26 1.31
CA LEU A 119 -5.51 -4.28 0.59
C LEU A 119 -6.50 -5.02 -0.29
N ALA A 120 -7.75 -4.57 -0.27
CA ALA A 120 -8.87 -5.33 -0.80
C ALA A 120 -9.86 -4.47 -1.57
N TYR A 121 -10.64 -5.15 -2.39
CA TYR A 121 -11.81 -4.62 -3.08
C TYR A 121 -12.99 -4.46 -2.11
N ALA A 122 -14.08 -3.87 -2.60
CA ALA A 122 -15.34 -3.76 -1.86
C ALA A 122 -16.02 -5.13 -1.68
#